data_AF-A0A948F7J7-F1
#
_entry.id   AF-A0A948F7J7-F1
#
_cell.length_a   1.000
_cell.length_b   1.000
_cell.length_c   1.000
_cell.angle_alpha   90.00
_cell.angle_beta   90.00
_cell.angle_gamma   90.00
#
_symmetry.space_group_name_H-M   'P 1'
#
loop_
_entity.id
_entity.type
_entity.pdbx_description
1 polymer ?
#
loop_
_entity_poly.entity_id
_entity_poly.type
_entity_poly.pdbx_seq_one_letter_code
_entity_poly.pdbx_strand_id
1 'polypeptide(L)'
;MKIVGIAGLMFLLGIVLLSVTVSIAEDRGPETMNFKERFKFTGTKDPVIFKHWEHQENLEKKCSNCHLKEEGGGKLKVELIQFEGVRNDFHNKFCWPCHRSMDVPKGASCKTCHQ
;
A
#
# COMPACT_ATOMS: atom_id res chain seq x y z
N MET A 1 -0.17 -71.47 10.61
CA MET A 1 0.35 -70.86 9.36
C MET A 1 -0.81 -70.59 8.41
N LYS A 2 -1.25 -69.33 8.31
CA LYS A 2 -1.92 -68.78 7.12
C LYS A 2 -1.41 -67.35 6.92
N ILE A 3 -1.13 -67.09 5.66
CA ILE A 3 -0.28 -66.04 5.12
C ILE A 3 -0.99 -64.70 5.24
N VAL A 4 -0.33 -63.75 5.90
CA VAL A 4 -0.16 -62.34 5.52
C VAL A 4 -1.22 -61.78 4.55
N GLY A 5 -2.19 -61.05 5.10
CA GLY A 5 -3.05 -60.12 4.36
C GLY A 5 -2.71 -58.68 4.69
N ILE A 6 -1.45 -58.27 4.45
CA ILE A 6 -1.01 -56.85 4.50
C ILE A 6 -1.52 -56.15 3.24
N ALA A 7 -2.83 -56.13 3.04
CA ALA A 7 -3.47 -55.51 1.88
C ALA A 7 -4.41 -54.35 2.27
N GLY A 8 -4.62 -54.10 3.57
CA GLY A 8 -5.59 -53.08 4.04
C GLY A 8 -5.00 -51.83 4.69
N LEU A 9 -3.71 -51.83 5.07
CA LEU A 9 -3.14 -50.79 5.95
C LEU A 9 -2.07 -49.90 5.29
N MET A 10 -1.82 -50.08 3.98
CA MET A 10 -0.85 -49.24 3.24
C MET A 10 -1.49 -48.43 2.11
N PHE A 11 -2.79 -48.17 2.18
CA PHE A 11 -3.46 -47.22 1.27
C PHE A 11 -3.90 -45.90 1.95
N LEU A 12 -3.70 -45.78 3.28
CA LEU A 12 -4.01 -44.58 4.06
C LEU A 12 -2.76 -43.78 4.47
N LEU A 13 -1.63 -43.99 3.79
CA LEU A 13 -0.36 -43.32 4.04
C LEU A 13 0.22 -42.71 2.75
N GLY A 14 -0.65 -42.39 1.80
CA GLY A 14 -0.29 -41.85 0.48
C GLY A 14 -1.05 -40.58 0.10
N ILE A 15 -1.75 -39.93 1.04
CA ILE A 15 -2.20 -38.55 0.82
C ILE A 15 -1.02 -37.66 1.19
N VAL A 16 -0.19 -37.50 0.16
CA VAL A 16 0.84 -36.49 0.02
C VAL A 16 0.33 -35.19 0.66
N LEU A 17 0.89 -34.87 1.82
CA LEU A 17 0.91 -33.52 2.39
C LEU A 17 1.72 -32.62 1.45
N LEU A 18 1.19 -32.39 0.25
CA LEU A 18 1.61 -31.32 -0.62
C LEU A 18 0.90 -30.08 -0.08
N SER A 19 1.37 -29.56 1.06
CA SER A 19 1.01 -28.23 1.52
C SER A 19 1.57 -27.25 0.50
N VAL A 20 0.78 -26.98 -0.53
CA VAL A 20 1.00 -25.91 -1.49
C VAL A 20 1.06 -24.64 -0.67
N THR A 21 2.26 -24.16 -0.38
CA THR A 21 2.46 -22.83 0.17
C THR A 21 2.05 -21.86 -0.94
N VAL A 22 0.80 -21.42 -0.91
CA VAL A 22 0.33 -20.33 -1.74
C VAL A 22 1.10 -19.10 -1.27
N SER A 23 2.15 -18.76 -2.02
CA SER A 23 2.79 -17.45 -1.91
C SER A 23 1.80 -16.42 -2.42
N ILE A 24 0.97 -15.91 -1.53
CA ILE A 24 0.20 -14.69 -1.77
C ILE A 24 1.25 -13.59 -1.94
N ALA A 25 1.50 -13.20 -3.18
CA ALA A 25 2.22 -11.97 -3.46
C ALA A 25 1.39 -10.85 -2.83
N GLU A 26 1.88 -10.30 -1.73
CA GLU A 26 1.21 -9.20 -1.07
C GLU A 26 1.41 -7.97 -1.98
N ASP A 27 0.33 -7.49 -2.59
CA ASP A 27 0.35 -6.27 -3.40
C ASP A 27 0.79 -5.11 -2.50
N ARG A 28 2.08 -4.80 -2.54
CA ARG A 28 2.71 -3.73 -1.75
C ARG A 28 3.22 -2.68 -2.72
N GLY A 29 2.77 -1.45 -2.52
CA GLY A 29 3.36 -0.31 -3.22
C GLY A 29 4.80 -0.06 -2.77
N PRO A 30 5.48 0.95 -3.34
CA PRO A 30 6.82 1.32 -2.89
C PRO A 30 6.80 1.66 -1.40
N GLU A 31 7.89 1.42 -0.67
CA GLU A 31 7.94 1.81 0.74
C GLU A 31 7.81 3.32 0.89
N THR A 32 8.63 4.07 0.15
CA THR A 32 8.62 5.53 0.18
C THR A 32 8.62 6.11 -1.23
N MET A 33 8.23 7.39 -1.33
CA MET A 33 8.25 8.14 -2.57
C MET A 33 8.70 9.58 -2.32
N ASN A 34 9.73 10.02 -3.03
CA ASN A 34 10.12 11.42 -3.06
C ASN A 34 9.22 12.19 -4.04
N PHE A 35 8.34 13.06 -3.53
CA PHE A 35 7.40 13.79 -4.38
C PHE A 35 8.09 14.81 -5.28
N LYS A 36 9.19 15.42 -4.82
CA LYS A 36 9.94 16.39 -5.62
C LYS A 36 10.51 15.73 -6.87
N GLU A 37 11.08 14.54 -6.73
CA GLU A 37 11.61 13.77 -7.85
C GLU A 37 10.49 13.23 -8.74
N ARG A 38 9.45 12.62 -8.14
CA ARG A 38 8.36 11.95 -8.86
C ARG A 38 7.56 12.90 -9.74
N PHE A 39 7.26 14.09 -9.22
CA PHE A 39 6.39 15.08 -9.85
C PHE A 39 7.15 16.32 -10.33
N LYS A 40 8.48 16.33 -10.20
CA LYS A 40 9.38 17.39 -10.67
C LYS A 40 9.01 18.78 -10.12
N PHE A 41 8.69 18.87 -8.83
CA PHE A 41 8.34 20.15 -8.21
C PHE A 41 9.50 21.14 -8.21
N THR A 42 9.17 22.39 -8.49
CA THR A 42 10.05 23.54 -8.32
C THR A 42 9.70 24.23 -7.00
N GLY A 43 10.70 24.53 -6.17
CA GLY A 43 10.47 25.13 -4.85
C GLY A 43 11.64 24.95 -3.88
N THR A 44 11.65 25.81 -2.85
CA THR A 44 12.71 25.89 -1.84
C THR A 44 12.42 25.10 -0.57
N LYS A 45 11.22 24.53 -0.42
CA LYS A 45 10.89 23.65 0.71
C LYS A 45 11.57 22.30 0.57
N ASP A 46 11.84 21.68 1.72
CA ASP A 46 12.33 20.31 1.79
C ASP A 46 11.36 19.36 1.09
N PRO A 47 11.85 18.31 0.41
CA PRO A 47 11.01 17.40 -0.33
C PRO A 47 10.09 16.63 0.62
N VAL A 48 8.85 16.39 0.19
CA VAL A 48 7.97 15.47 0.92
C VAL A 48 8.41 14.04 0.59
N ILE A 49 8.95 13.34 1.59
CA ILE A 49 9.20 11.91 1.54
C ILE A 49 7.93 11.21 2.02
N PHE A 50 7.10 10.79 1.08
CA PHE A 50 5.85 10.10 1.38
C PHE A 50 6.11 8.65 1.73
N LYS A 51 5.82 8.27 2.97
CA LYS A 51 5.87 6.88 3.42
C LYS A 51 4.59 6.16 3.01
N HIS A 52 4.59 5.63 1.79
CA HIS A 52 3.44 4.94 1.21
C HIS A 52 3.07 3.70 2.02
N TRP A 53 4.05 2.93 2.52
CA TRP A 53 3.78 1.76 3.35
C TRP A 53 2.99 2.10 4.62
N GLU A 54 3.30 3.21 5.30
CA GLU A 54 2.57 3.61 6.51
C GLU A 54 1.10 3.88 6.20
N HIS A 55 0.81 4.51 5.06
CA HIS A 55 -0.56 4.76 4.63
C HIS A 55 -1.26 3.46 4.22
N GLN A 56 -0.56 2.55 3.55
CA GLN A 56 -1.10 1.25 3.20
C GLN A 56 -1.49 0.44 4.44
N GLU A 57 -0.63 0.38 5.46
CA GLU A 57 -0.92 -0.35 6.71
C GLU A 57 -2.02 0.33 7.53
N ASN A 58 -1.95 1.65 7.71
CA ASN A 58 -2.93 2.39 8.53
C ASN A 58 -4.32 2.47 7.88
N LEU A 59 -4.41 2.25 6.57
CA LEU A 59 -5.68 2.27 5.81
C LEU A 59 -6.12 0.86 5.40
N GLU A 60 -5.81 -0.14 6.23
CA GLU A 60 -6.26 -1.54 6.11
C GLU A 60 -5.90 -2.21 4.78
N LYS A 61 -4.77 -1.82 4.18
CA LYS A 61 -4.27 -2.33 2.89
C LYS A 61 -5.23 -2.13 1.72
N LYS A 62 -6.26 -1.28 1.87
CA LYS A 62 -7.20 -0.94 0.81
C LYS A 62 -6.58 0.09 -0.11
N CYS A 63 -5.94 -0.36 -1.19
CA CYS A 63 -5.31 0.52 -2.17
C CYS A 63 -6.31 1.51 -2.77
N SER A 64 -7.58 1.11 -2.87
CA SER A 64 -8.65 1.97 -3.34
C SER A 64 -8.91 3.18 -2.46
N ASN A 65 -8.41 3.26 -1.22
CA ASN A 65 -8.52 4.50 -0.43
C ASN A 65 -7.83 5.70 -1.13
N CYS A 66 -6.79 5.43 -1.93
CA CYS A 66 -6.05 6.44 -2.68
C CYS A 66 -6.17 6.26 -4.20
N HIS A 67 -6.16 5.02 -4.66
CA HIS A 67 -6.14 4.65 -6.07
C HIS A 67 -7.54 4.40 -6.61
N LEU A 68 -7.70 4.53 -7.93
CA LEU A 68 -8.97 4.26 -8.60
C LEU A 68 -9.35 2.77 -8.56
N LYS A 69 -8.35 1.89 -8.40
CA LYS A 69 -8.51 0.43 -8.41
C LYS A 69 -8.03 -0.22 -7.12
N GLU A 70 -8.58 -1.39 -6.81
CA GLU A 70 -8.26 -2.19 -5.62
C GLU A 70 -6.86 -2.81 -5.67
N GLU A 71 -6.34 -3.10 -6.87
CA GLU A 71 -4.97 -3.61 -7.04
C GLU A 71 -3.91 -2.52 -6.83
N GLY A 72 -4.34 -1.27 -6.62
CA GLY A 72 -3.45 -0.13 -6.49
C GLY A 72 -2.75 0.24 -7.80
N GLY A 73 -1.68 1.04 -7.66
CA GLY A 73 -0.97 1.59 -8.80
C GLY A 73 -1.84 2.47 -9.70
N GLY A 74 -1.28 2.93 -10.83
CA GLY A 74 -2.04 3.69 -11.82
C GLY A 74 -2.61 5.02 -11.30
N LYS A 75 -3.87 5.31 -11.67
CA LYS A 75 -4.52 6.60 -11.39
C LYS A 75 -4.99 6.70 -9.94
N LEU A 76 -4.82 7.89 -9.35
CA LEU A 76 -5.41 8.25 -8.06
C LEU A 76 -6.91 8.55 -8.23
N LYS A 77 -7.65 8.51 -7.11
CA LYS A 77 -9.07 8.91 -7.05
C LYS A 77 -9.31 10.37 -7.38
N VAL A 78 -8.28 11.20 -7.24
CA VAL A 78 -8.30 12.61 -7.61
C VAL A 78 -7.30 12.88 -8.71
N GLU A 79 -7.66 13.78 -9.61
CA GLU A 79 -6.73 14.30 -10.59
C GLU A 79 -5.85 15.38 -9.95
N LEU A 80 -4.53 15.22 -10.08
CA LEU A 80 -3.53 16.17 -9.59
C LEU A 80 -2.92 16.88 -10.78
N ILE A 81 -3.25 18.16 -10.94
CA ILE A 81 -2.81 18.99 -12.09
C ILE A 81 -2.01 20.20 -11.61
N GLN A 82 -2.37 20.78 -10.47
CA GLN A 82 -1.67 21.92 -9.90
C GLN A 82 -0.62 21.44 -8.92
N PHE A 83 0.64 21.59 -9.30
CA PHE A 83 1.80 21.18 -8.50
C PHE A 83 2.62 22.36 -7.96
N GLU A 84 2.45 23.54 -8.55
CA GLU A 84 3.18 24.75 -8.20
C GLU A 84 2.49 25.57 -7.11
N GLY A 85 3.26 26.45 -6.48
CA GLY A 85 2.81 27.37 -5.44
C GLY A 85 2.90 26.80 -4.03
N VAL A 86 2.61 27.65 -3.04
CA VAL A 86 2.70 27.29 -1.61
C VAL A 86 1.63 26.27 -1.20
N ARG A 87 0.49 26.24 -1.89
CA ARG A 87 -0.57 25.22 -1.73
C ARG A 87 -0.93 24.68 -3.10
N ASN A 88 -0.78 23.37 -3.26
CA ASN A 88 -1.02 22.65 -4.50
C ASN A 88 -2.11 21.58 -4.31
N ASP A 89 -2.36 20.73 -5.30
CA ASP A 89 -3.46 19.76 -5.25
C ASP A 89 -3.33 18.73 -4.12
N PHE A 90 -2.12 18.42 -3.64
CA PHE A 90 -1.96 17.58 -2.45
C PHE A 90 -2.56 18.23 -1.19
N HIS A 91 -2.48 19.55 -1.09
CA HIS A 91 -3.01 20.32 0.04
C HIS A 91 -4.52 20.55 -0.05
N ASN A 92 -5.06 20.59 -1.27
CA ASN A 92 -6.43 21.03 -1.50
C ASN A 92 -7.38 19.88 -1.83
N LYS A 93 -6.87 18.80 -2.44
CA LYS A 93 -7.70 17.71 -3.00
C LYS A 93 -7.37 16.34 -2.45
N PHE A 94 -6.14 16.10 -1.97
CA PHE A 94 -5.68 14.74 -1.68
C PHE A 94 -5.31 14.51 -0.20
N CYS A 95 -4.11 14.91 0.22
CA CYS A 95 -3.57 14.55 1.53
C CYS A 95 -4.31 15.28 2.66
N TRP A 96 -4.35 16.61 2.61
CA TRP A 96 -4.92 17.40 3.71
C TRP A 96 -6.42 17.20 3.91
N PRO A 97 -7.28 17.07 2.87
CA PRO A 97 -8.69 16.73 3.08
C PRO A 97 -8.86 15.43 3.88
N CYS A 98 -8.14 14.37 3.51
CA CYS A 98 -8.16 13.10 4.23
C CYS A 98 -7.66 13.26 5.66
N HIS A 99 -6.47 13.85 5.84
CA HIS A 99 -5.87 14.05 7.16
C HIS A 99 -6.73 14.89 8.10
N ARG A 100 -7.46 15.88 7.57
CA ARG A 100 -8.44 16.66 8.36
C ARG A 100 -9.67 15.84 8.69
N SER A 101 -10.21 15.09 7.73
CA SER A 101 -11.41 14.27 7.98
C SER A 101 -11.18 13.15 9.00
N MET A 102 -9.94 12.67 9.11
CA MET A 102 -9.51 11.64 10.06
C MET A 102 -8.85 12.23 11.32
N ASP A 103 -8.86 13.56 11.48
CA ASP A 103 -8.23 14.26 12.60
C ASP A 103 -6.77 13.83 12.87
N VAL A 104 -6.00 13.56 11.80
CA VAL A 104 -4.61 13.13 11.89
C VAL A 104 -3.80 14.24 12.57
N PRO A 105 -3.18 13.98 13.73
CA PRO A 105 -2.46 15.00 14.47
C PRO A 105 -1.36 15.65 13.63
N LYS A 106 -1.45 16.97 13.45
CA LYS A 106 -0.53 17.76 12.60
C LYS A 106 -0.47 17.30 11.13
N GLY A 107 -1.42 16.47 10.67
CA GLY A 107 -1.46 15.95 9.30
C GLY A 107 -1.66 17.01 8.22
N ALA A 108 -2.08 18.23 8.59
CA ALA A 108 -2.19 19.38 7.69
C ALA A 108 -1.16 20.49 8.00
N SER A 109 0.00 20.14 8.58
CA SER A 109 1.08 21.08 8.90
C SER A 109 2.22 21.01 7.89
N CYS A 110 2.71 22.17 7.43
CA CYS A 110 3.84 22.22 6.49
C CYS A 110 5.10 21.52 7.05
N LYS A 111 5.43 21.73 8.33
CA LYS A 111 6.64 21.15 8.96
C LYS A 111 6.54 19.63 9.17
N THR A 112 5.33 19.10 9.20
CA THR A 112 5.13 17.65 9.35
C THR A 112 5.35 16.94 8.02
N CYS A 113 4.93 17.55 6.91
CA CYS A 113 5.07 16.98 5.57
C CYS A 113 6.44 17.26 4.94
N HIS A 114 7.00 18.45 5.13
CA HIS A 114 8.30 18.85 4.58
C HIS A 114 9.38 18.70 5.67
N GLN A 115 10.20 17.66 5.56
CA GLN A 115 11.28 17.30 6.49
C GLN A 115 12.56 16.94 5.72
#